data_AF-A0A8J1ZNF0-F1
#
_entry.id   AF-A0A8J1ZNF0-F1
#
_cell.length_a   1.000
_cell.length_b   1.000
_cell.length_c   1.000
_cell.angle_alpha   90.00
_cell.angle_beta   90.00
_cell.angle_gamma   90.00
#
_symmetry.space_group_name_H-M   'P 1'
#
loop_
_entity.id
_entity.type
_entity.pdbx_description
1 polymer ?
#
loop_
_entity_poly.entity_id
_entity_poly.type
_entity_poly.pdbx_seq_one_letter_code
_entity_poly.pdbx_strand_id
1 'polypeptide(L)'
;MSSTSQGEPPSAMVVAAKRARRTALRLAQLSTENKNALLRKFQSKLREHKAKILAENELDVRDAQRLADQGQLSQTLVRRLGLGGSKFDTLLEGIEQVIALEDPVGKCTYANELTKGLQLYRVTCPIGVMCVIFEARPEACVQIASLALKSGNALLLKGGKEASRSNRILVETLQIAVRDFVVEQETKSKSQELLDKDAAEGVLQLLEAREEVAAILKMDSFIDLVVPRGGNALVRYIKNNTLIPVLGHADGICAAYVDAEVPKSGQQPKGLAKNGSCEKNSASTTVVSKNDPTSGLHAASAQENKTFVGEVLLESKTGYVSACNAAETLLLHASHCRGERSHDSGGVLVLKRPSATASTSSSSTVVEEIIDAFAGWAERTKQSMEFRCDPLSKQAFEKALQIRKSNKHVGKMNTTKDGEQLLVVKDATPADYDTEFLDYVLAVKTVGGVEEAIAHINEHGSKHTDLILTASQENCETFMQGVDSADVFHNCSTRFADGFRFGFGAEIGISTNRIHSRGPVGLEGLVLYKYRLYSDQGHCVATTRFDHARQPHCENKRIADILEQEHGNSSTTTAQKLKKAKVSPGR
;
A
#
# COMPACT_ATOMS: atom_id res chain seq x y z
N MET A 1 -45.79 -12.10 35.78
CA MET A 1 -46.10 -12.22 34.34
C MET A 1 -45.03 -11.49 33.56
N SER A 2 -43.96 -12.18 33.19
CA SER A 2 -42.89 -11.62 32.34
C SER A 2 -43.35 -11.71 30.89
N SER A 3 -43.68 -10.56 30.30
CA SER A 3 -43.91 -10.46 28.86
C SER A 3 -42.60 -10.76 28.14
N THR A 4 -42.49 -11.98 27.61
CA THR A 4 -41.53 -12.35 26.57
C THR A 4 -41.74 -11.41 25.39
N SER A 5 -40.84 -10.43 25.22
CA SER A 5 -40.71 -9.69 23.97
C SER A 5 -40.27 -10.67 22.90
N GLN A 6 -41.22 -11.11 22.07
CA GLN A 6 -40.95 -11.73 20.78
C GLN A 6 -40.13 -10.71 19.98
N GLY A 7 -38.81 -10.89 19.94
CA GLY A 7 -37.88 -9.98 19.25
C GLY A 7 -38.08 -10.07 17.74
N GLU A 8 -38.09 -8.93 17.07
CA GLU A 8 -38.05 -8.86 15.61
C GLU A 8 -36.91 -9.76 15.06
N PRO A 9 -37.13 -10.45 13.93
CA PRO A 9 -36.09 -11.28 13.34
C PRO A 9 -34.84 -10.42 13.07
N PRO A 10 -33.63 -10.92 13.41
CA PRO A 10 -32.40 -10.17 13.16
C PRO A 10 -32.30 -9.82 11.68
N SER A 11 -31.92 -8.58 11.37
CA SER A 11 -31.78 -8.12 9.99
C SER A 11 -30.84 -9.05 9.20
N ALA A 12 -31.04 -9.16 7.89
CA ALA A 12 -30.22 -10.01 7.01
C ALA A 12 -28.71 -9.75 7.19
N MET A 13 -28.33 -8.50 7.46
CA MET A 13 -26.96 -8.09 7.72
C MET A 13 -26.40 -8.65 9.04
N VAL A 14 -27.19 -8.67 10.13
CA VAL A 14 -26.77 -9.28 11.40
C VAL A 14 -26.58 -10.79 11.23
N VAL A 15 -27.43 -11.44 10.44
CA VAL A 15 -27.28 -12.86 10.10
C VAL A 15 -25.98 -13.09 9.33
N ALA A 16 -25.71 -12.26 8.33
CA ALA A 16 -24.47 -12.32 7.53
C ALA A 16 -23.22 -12.14 8.40
N ALA A 17 -23.20 -11.14 9.27
CA ALA A 17 -22.07 -10.85 10.15
C ALA A 17 -21.83 -11.98 11.17
N LYS A 18 -22.90 -12.54 11.77
CA LYS A 18 -22.80 -13.72 12.64
C LYS A 18 -22.24 -14.94 11.91
N ARG A 19 -22.68 -15.17 10.66
CA ARG A 19 -22.19 -16.25 9.82
C ARG A 19 -20.70 -16.07 9.51
N ALA A 20 -20.28 -14.87 9.12
CA ALA A 20 -18.87 -14.55 8.86
C ALA A 20 -18.00 -14.81 10.11
N ARG A 21 -18.47 -14.41 11.30
CA ARG A 21 -17.74 -14.64 12.55
C ARG A 21 -17.56 -16.13 12.88
N ARG A 22 -18.60 -16.95 12.66
CA ARG A 22 -18.49 -18.41 12.80
C ARG A 22 -17.48 -18.99 11.81
N THR A 23 -17.51 -18.54 10.57
CA THR A 23 -16.60 -19.00 9.51
C THR A 23 -15.15 -18.54 9.71
N ALA A 24 -14.91 -17.34 10.23
CA ALA A 24 -13.56 -16.84 10.50
C ALA A 24 -12.76 -17.80 11.39
N LEU A 25 -13.40 -18.37 12.41
CA LEU A 25 -12.78 -19.36 13.30
C LEU A 25 -12.38 -20.66 12.57
N ARG A 26 -13.13 -21.03 11.53
CA ARG A 26 -12.87 -22.20 10.70
C ARG A 26 -11.76 -21.95 9.68
N LEU A 27 -11.80 -20.79 9.01
CA LEU A 27 -10.74 -20.35 8.09
C LEU A 27 -9.39 -20.23 8.79
N ALA A 28 -9.37 -19.75 10.04
CA ALA A 28 -8.17 -19.65 10.85
C ALA A 28 -7.48 -21.01 11.14
N GLN A 29 -8.19 -22.13 10.99
CA GLN A 29 -7.67 -23.49 11.23
C GLN A 29 -7.25 -24.21 9.94
N LEU A 30 -7.50 -23.63 8.76
CA LEU A 30 -7.07 -24.24 7.51
C LEU A 30 -5.55 -24.24 7.41
N SER A 31 -5.00 -25.36 6.95
CA SER A 31 -3.58 -25.44 6.59
C SER A 31 -3.28 -24.58 5.35
N THR A 32 -2.01 -24.21 5.18
CA THR A 32 -1.55 -23.45 4.02
C THR A 32 -1.88 -24.14 2.69
N GLU A 33 -1.76 -25.46 2.64
CA GLU A 33 -2.10 -26.28 1.46
C GLU A 33 -3.57 -26.14 1.12
N ASN A 34 -4.45 -26.19 2.12
CA ASN A 34 -5.90 -26.06 1.94
C ASN A 34 -6.30 -24.64 1.52
N LYS A 35 -5.70 -23.59 2.11
CA LYS A 35 -5.90 -22.20 1.66
C LYS A 35 -5.47 -22.03 0.21
N ASN A 36 -4.29 -22.53 -0.15
CA ASN A 36 -3.76 -22.45 -1.51
C ASN A 36 -4.60 -23.28 -2.51
N ALA A 37 -5.09 -24.45 -2.11
CA ALA A 37 -5.97 -25.28 -2.93
C ALA A 37 -7.31 -24.56 -3.20
N LEU A 38 -7.89 -23.91 -2.20
CA LEU A 38 -9.09 -23.09 -2.36
C LEU A 38 -8.85 -21.92 -3.32
N LEU A 39 -7.73 -21.21 -3.21
CA LEU A 39 -7.36 -20.13 -4.14
C LEU A 39 -7.19 -20.63 -5.58
N ARG A 40 -6.53 -21.79 -5.79
CA ARG A 40 -6.41 -22.41 -7.13
C ARG A 40 -7.78 -22.78 -7.70
N LYS A 41 -8.69 -23.27 -6.86
CA LYS A 41 -10.07 -23.58 -7.27
C LYS A 41 -10.84 -22.32 -7.62
N PHE A 42 -10.68 -21.23 -6.86
CA PHE A 42 -11.24 -19.93 -7.20
C PHE A 42 -10.73 -19.42 -8.56
N GLN A 43 -9.42 -19.45 -8.77
CA GLN A 43 -8.79 -19.09 -10.05
C GLN A 43 -9.33 -19.94 -11.21
N SER A 44 -9.50 -21.25 -11.02
CA SER A 44 -10.08 -22.15 -12.01
C SER A 44 -11.53 -21.80 -12.34
N LYS A 45 -12.36 -21.49 -11.33
CA LYS A 45 -13.76 -21.10 -11.54
C LYS A 45 -13.91 -19.74 -12.23
N LEU A 46 -13.02 -18.79 -11.95
CA LEU A 46 -12.95 -17.53 -12.69
C LEU A 46 -12.64 -17.77 -14.18
N ARG A 47 -11.71 -18.68 -14.51
CA ARG A 47 -11.43 -19.06 -15.91
C ARG A 47 -12.64 -19.69 -16.58
N GLU A 48 -13.31 -20.63 -15.91
CA GLU A 48 -14.52 -21.31 -16.40
C GLU A 48 -15.66 -20.30 -16.69
N HIS A 49 -15.85 -19.33 -15.80
CA HIS A 49 -16.93 -18.34 -15.88
C HIS A 49 -16.53 -17.05 -16.62
N LYS A 50 -15.33 -16.97 -17.22
CA LYS A 50 -14.78 -15.75 -17.85
C LYS A 50 -15.78 -15.08 -18.80
N ALA A 51 -16.38 -15.84 -19.71
CA ALA A 51 -17.33 -15.32 -20.68
C ALA A 51 -18.57 -14.68 -20.02
N LYS A 52 -19.12 -15.33 -18.98
CA LYS A 52 -20.28 -14.81 -18.23
C LYS A 52 -19.92 -13.58 -17.40
N ILE A 53 -18.75 -13.58 -16.76
CA ILE A 53 -18.26 -12.43 -15.97
C ILE A 53 -18.10 -11.20 -16.86
N LEU A 54 -17.45 -11.36 -18.02
CA LEU A 54 -17.25 -10.25 -18.97
C LEU A 54 -18.58 -9.74 -19.53
N ALA A 55 -19.54 -10.63 -19.82
CA ALA A 55 -20.87 -10.22 -20.27
C ALA A 55 -21.62 -9.37 -19.24
N GLU A 56 -21.62 -9.77 -17.96
CA GLU A 56 -22.25 -8.96 -16.90
C GLU A 56 -21.50 -7.63 -16.66
N ASN A 57 -20.17 -7.65 -16.75
CA ASN A 57 -19.36 -6.43 -16.62
C ASN A 57 -19.62 -5.45 -17.76
N GLU A 58 -19.81 -5.92 -18.99
CA GLU A 58 -20.18 -5.05 -20.11
C GLU A 58 -21.53 -4.36 -19.88
N LEU A 59 -22.50 -5.02 -19.24
CA LEU A 59 -23.77 -4.39 -18.90
C LEU A 59 -23.58 -3.27 -17.88
N ASP A 60 -22.81 -3.50 -16.81
CA ASP A 60 -22.46 -2.47 -15.83
C ASP A 60 -21.73 -1.30 -16.50
N VAL A 61 -20.75 -1.56 -17.38
CA VAL A 61 -20.01 -0.53 -18.12
C VAL A 61 -20.93 0.27 -19.04
N ARG A 62 -21.87 -0.36 -19.74
CA ARG A 62 -22.84 0.33 -20.61
C ARG A 62 -23.78 1.22 -19.80
N ASP A 63 -24.27 0.74 -18.67
CA ASP A 63 -25.14 1.52 -17.78
C ASP A 63 -24.37 2.71 -17.17
N ALA A 64 -23.12 2.49 -16.74
CA ALA A 64 -22.22 3.54 -16.25
C ALA A 64 -21.87 4.57 -17.33
N GLN A 65 -21.63 4.13 -18.58
CA GLN A 65 -21.39 5.04 -19.71
C GLN A 65 -22.59 5.92 -19.98
N ARG A 66 -23.81 5.38 -19.95
CA ARG A 66 -25.05 6.16 -20.12
C ARG A 66 -25.18 7.25 -19.07
N LEU A 67 -24.82 6.96 -17.82
CA LEU A 67 -24.83 7.95 -16.73
C LEU A 67 -23.72 8.99 -16.92
N ALA A 68 -22.55 8.59 -17.43
CA ALA A 68 -21.46 9.51 -17.73
C ALA A 68 -21.81 10.47 -18.87
N ASP A 69 -22.47 9.99 -19.92
CA ASP A 69 -22.97 10.82 -21.03
C ASP A 69 -24.02 11.83 -20.56
N GLN A 70 -24.75 11.53 -19.48
CA GLN A 70 -25.69 12.43 -18.80
C GLN A 70 -25.03 13.36 -17.77
N GLY A 71 -23.70 13.30 -17.60
CA GLY A 71 -22.96 14.08 -16.62
C GLY A 71 -23.15 13.65 -15.16
N GLN A 72 -23.74 12.48 -14.91
CA GLN A 72 -24.00 11.96 -13.55
C GLN A 72 -22.86 11.09 -13.00
N LEU A 73 -21.95 10.64 -13.87
CA LEU A 73 -20.78 9.84 -13.49
C LEU A 73 -19.54 10.34 -14.25
N SER A 74 -18.35 10.22 -13.66
CA SER A 74 -17.12 10.63 -14.36
C SER A 74 -16.64 9.53 -15.32
N GLN A 75 -16.06 9.93 -16.45
CA GLN A 75 -15.48 8.99 -17.42
C GLN A 75 -14.33 8.17 -16.83
N THR A 76 -13.63 8.72 -15.82
CA THR A 76 -12.58 8.01 -15.07
C THR A 76 -13.13 6.83 -14.29
N LEU A 77 -14.31 6.97 -13.66
CA LEU A 77 -14.97 5.86 -12.96
C LEU A 77 -15.39 4.75 -13.95
N VAL A 78 -15.91 5.11 -15.12
CA VAL A 78 -16.28 4.14 -16.16
C VAL A 78 -15.05 3.33 -16.63
N ARG A 79 -13.91 3.98 -16.83
CA ARG A 79 -12.65 3.29 -17.22
C ARG A 79 -12.14 2.32 -16.14
N ARG A 80 -12.38 2.62 -14.87
CA ARG A 80 -12.01 1.76 -13.73
C ARG A 80 -12.94 0.53 -13.59
N LEU A 81 -14.18 0.63 -14.08
CA LEU A 81 -15.17 -0.44 -13.99
C LEU A 81 -14.92 -1.62 -14.94
N GLY A 82 -14.34 -1.37 -16.11
CA GLY A 82 -14.18 -2.42 -17.13
C GLY A 82 -13.13 -3.48 -16.77
N LEU A 83 -13.50 -4.77 -16.94
CA LEU A 83 -12.65 -5.96 -16.74
C LEU A 83 -12.12 -6.58 -18.05
N GLY A 84 -12.44 -5.98 -19.19
CA GLY A 84 -12.04 -6.48 -20.51
C GLY A 84 -10.53 -6.38 -20.79
N GLY A 85 -10.12 -6.91 -21.95
CA GLY A 85 -8.73 -6.91 -22.39
C GLY A 85 -7.84 -7.79 -21.51
N SER A 86 -6.62 -7.32 -21.23
CA SER A 86 -5.63 -8.02 -20.40
C SER A 86 -5.95 -8.00 -18.90
N LYS A 87 -6.85 -7.13 -18.43
CA LYS A 87 -7.15 -6.96 -17.01
C LYS A 87 -7.61 -8.24 -16.33
N PHE A 88 -8.43 -9.03 -17.02
CA PHE A 88 -8.90 -10.31 -16.47
C PHE A 88 -7.75 -11.29 -16.28
N ASP A 89 -6.78 -11.30 -17.19
CA ASP A 89 -5.62 -12.20 -17.10
C ASP A 89 -4.67 -11.74 -15.98
N THR A 90 -4.43 -10.42 -15.85
CA THR A 90 -3.71 -9.83 -14.70
C THR A 90 -4.37 -10.16 -13.36
N LEU A 91 -5.70 -10.16 -13.30
CA LEU A 91 -6.45 -10.56 -12.10
C LEU A 91 -6.18 -12.02 -11.72
N LEU A 92 -6.10 -12.93 -12.70
CA LEU A 92 -5.76 -14.35 -12.45
C LEU A 92 -4.30 -14.53 -12.03
N GLU A 93 -3.38 -13.77 -12.62
CA GLU A 93 -1.96 -13.71 -12.24
C GLU A 93 -1.79 -13.23 -10.80
N GLY A 94 -2.56 -12.21 -10.39
CA GLY A 94 -2.58 -11.72 -9.01
C GLY A 94 -2.95 -12.81 -7.99
N ILE A 95 -3.89 -13.72 -8.32
CA ILE A 95 -4.19 -14.87 -7.46
C ILE A 95 -2.99 -15.82 -7.36
N GLU A 96 -2.28 -16.07 -8.46
CA GLU A 96 -1.10 -16.93 -8.45
C GLU A 96 0.02 -16.35 -7.58
N GLN A 97 0.22 -15.02 -7.67
CA GLN A 97 1.16 -14.31 -6.81
C GLN A 97 0.80 -14.48 -5.33
N VAL A 98 -0.47 -14.32 -4.95
CA VAL A 98 -0.93 -14.53 -3.56
C VAL A 98 -0.75 -15.98 -3.10
N ILE A 99 -0.95 -16.97 -4.00
CA ILE A 99 -0.69 -18.38 -3.69
C ILE A 99 0.80 -18.59 -3.36
N ALA A 100 1.69 -17.95 -4.12
CA ALA A 100 3.14 -18.04 -3.95
C ALA A 100 3.68 -17.34 -2.70
N LEU A 101 2.93 -16.38 -2.14
CA LEU A 101 3.31 -15.72 -0.88
C LEU A 101 3.34 -16.70 0.30
N GLU A 102 4.21 -16.43 1.26
CA GLU A 102 4.26 -17.18 2.52
C GLU A 102 2.94 -16.98 3.31
N ASP A 103 2.46 -18.03 3.97
CA ASP A 103 1.27 -17.93 4.81
C ASP A 103 1.58 -17.14 6.09
N PRO A 104 0.90 -16.01 6.36
CA PRO A 104 1.18 -15.20 7.54
C PRO A 104 0.63 -15.81 8.84
N VAL A 105 -0.24 -16.82 8.77
CA VAL A 105 -0.95 -17.38 9.93
C VAL A 105 -0.12 -18.46 10.62
N GLY A 106 -0.15 -18.49 11.96
CA GLY A 106 0.49 -19.55 12.74
C GLY A 106 2.00 -19.36 12.94
N LYS A 107 2.59 -18.25 12.51
CA LYS A 107 4.02 -17.95 12.70
C LYS A 107 4.30 -17.59 14.16
N CYS A 108 5.30 -18.24 14.76
CA CYS A 108 5.78 -17.87 16.09
C CYS A 108 6.74 -16.66 15.98
N THR A 109 6.41 -15.59 16.70
CA THR A 109 7.18 -14.33 16.72
C THR A 109 7.85 -14.05 18.06
N TYR A 110 7.55 -14.85 19.08
CA TYR A 110 8.20 -14.79 20.40
C TYR A 110 7.98 -16.13 21.11
N ALA A 111 9.03 -16.64 21.74
CA ALA A 111 9.01 -17.90 22.47
C ALA A 111 9.87 -17.78 23.72
N ASN A 112 9.34 -18.19 24.86
CA ASN A 112 10.03 -18.13 26.13
C ASN A 112 9.55 -19.23 27.09
N GLU A 113 10.46 -19.81 27.87
CA GLU A 113 10.10 -20.65 29.02
C GLU A 113 10.15 -19.76 30.27
N LEU A 114 8.96 -19.46 30.84
CA LEU A 114 8.84 -18.54 31.98
C LEU A 114 9.40 -19.14 33.27
N THR A 115 9.27 -20.45 33.40
CA THR A 115 9.87 -21.30 34.43
C THR A 115 9.81 -22.73 33.92
N LYS A 116 10.48 -23.66 34.62
CA LYS A 116 10.59 -25.06 34.19
C LYS A 116 9.22 -25.68 33.88
N GLY A 117 8.98 -26.03 32.63
CA GLY A 117 7.73 -26.64 32.16
C GLY A 117 6.57 -25.66 31.93
N LEU A 118 6.82 -24.35 31.91
CA LEU A 118 5.84 -23.30 31.60
C LEU A 118 6.29 -22.47 30.39
N GLN A 119 5.74 -22.78 29.21
CA GLN A 119 6.18 -22.22 27.94
C GLN A 119 5.17 -21.21 27.39
N LEU A 120 5.63 -20.01 27.09
CA LEU A 120 4.87 -18.91 26.52
C LEU A 120 5.29 -18.68 25.06
N TYR A 121 4.30 -18.57 24.18
CA TYR A 121 4.50 -18.29 22.76
C TYR A 121 3.62 -17.14 22.30
N ARG A 122 4.12 -16.32 21.39
CA ARG A 122 3.31 -15.34 20.63
C ARG A 122 3.20 -15.82 19.20
N VAL A 123 1.98 -16.13 18.77
CA VAL A 123 1.71 -16.75 17.47
C VAL A 123 0.79 -15.84 16.66
N THR A 124 1.08 -15.66 15.37
CA THR A 124 0.22 -14.87 14.49
C THR A 124 -1.11 -15.57 14.24
N CYS A 125 -2.19 -14.79 14.14
CA CYS A 125 -3.53 -15.28 13.85
C CYS A 125 -4.29 -14.29 12.97
N PRO A 126 -5.29 -14.73 12.19
CA PRO A 126 -6.11 -13.82 11.39
C PRO A 126 -6.79 -12.76 12.28
N ILE A 127 -7.11 -11.62 11.69
CA ILE A 127 -7.90 -10.57 12.36
C ILE A 127 -9.27 -11.12 12.77
N GLY A 128 -9.94 -11.86 11.87
CA GLY A 128 -11.27 -12.40 12.10
C GLY A 128 -12.19 -12.10 10.93
N VAL A 129 -13.09 -11.13 11.12
CA VAL A 129 -14.05 -10.68 10.11
C VAL A 129 -13.65 -9.30 9.59
N MET A 130 -13.40 -9.23 8.29
CA MET A 130 -13.12 -7.98 7.60
C MET A 130 -14.35 -7.52 6.81
N CYS A 131 -14.63 -6.21 6.85
CA CYS A 131 -15.60 -5.59 5.96
C CYS A 131 -14.91 -4.61 5.02
N VAL A 132 -15.00 -4.84 3.72
CA VAL A 132 -14.35 -3.99 2.72
C VAL A 132 -15.40 -3.28 1.89
N ILE A 133 -15.34 -1.94 1.92
CA ILE A 133 -16.29 -1.06 1.26
C ILE A 133 -15.54 -0.38 0.12
N PHE A 134 -15.94 -0.63 -1.12
CA PHE A 134 -15.17 -0.19 -2.29
C PHE A 134 -16.04 0.34 -3.43
N GLU A 135 -15.47 1.25 -4.23
CA GLU A 135 -16.14 1.91 -5.36
C GLU A 135 -15.54 1.45 -6.70
N ALA A 136 -16.40 1.32 -7.72
CA ALA A 136 -16.15 1.21 -9.17
C ALA A 136 -14.94 0.38 -9.62
N ARG A 137 -14.60 -0.66 -8.86
CA ARG A 137 -13.41 -1.52 -9.08
C ARG A 137 -13.73 -2.98 -8.82
N PRO A 138 -14.36 -3.68 -9.78
CA PRO A 138 -14.69 -5.10 -9.60
C PRO A 138 -13.43 -5.99 -9.48
N GLU A 139 -12.30 -5.57 -10.04
CA GLU A 139 -10.99 -6.21 -9.83
C GLU A 139 -10.57 -6.29 -8.35
N ALA A 140 -10.90 -5.26 -7.56
CA ALA A 140 -10.57 -5.21 -6.14
C ALA A 140 -11.30 -6.33 -5.38
N CYS A 141 -12.52 -6.70 -5.78
CA CYS A 141 -13.29 -7.79 -5.18
C CYS A 141 -12.47 -9.09 -5.14
N VAL A 142 -11.78 -9.43 -6.24
CA VAL A 142 -10.99 -10.66 -6.35
C VAL A 142 -9.67 -10.56 -5.59
N GLN A 143 -8.99 -9.42 -5.69
CA GLN A 143 -7.74 -9.18 -4.96
C GLN A 143 -7.95 -9.26 -3.43
N ILE A 144 -8.96 -8.55 -2.91
CA ILE A 144 -9.31 -8.52 -1.49
C ILE A 144 -9.71 -9.92 -1.01
N ALA A 145 -10.55 -10.63 -1.77
CA ALA A 145 -10.94 -11.99 -1.45
C ALA A 145 -9.74 -12.92 -1.36
N SER A 146 -8.79 -12.80 -2.29
CA SER A 146 -7.61 -13.66 -2.34
C SER A 146 -6.69 -13.44 -1.12
N LEU A 147 -6.46 -12.17 -0.76
CA LEU A 147 -5.72 -11.80 0.44
C LEU A 147 -6.41 -12.26 1.72
N ALA A 148 -7.73 -12.08 1.84
CA ALA A 148 -8.51 -12.52 3.00
C ALA A 148 -8.45 -14.05 3.18
N LEU A 149 -8.62 -14.82 2.11
CA LEU A 149 -8.53 -16.28 2.15
C LEU A 149 -7.14 -16.76 2.55
N LYS A 150 -6.09 -16.18 1.96
CA LYS A 150 -4.70 -16.54 2.30
C LYS A 150 -4.35 -16.21 3.76
N SER A 151 -4.84 -15.08 4.25
CA SER A 151 -4.65 -14.65 5.64
C SER A 151 -5.64 -15.27 6.63
N GLY A 152 -6.57 -16.13 6.18
CA GLY A 152 -7.51 -16.86 7.04
C GLY A 152 -8.65 -16.01 7.62
N ASN A 153 -8.99 -14.89 6.97
CA ASN A 153 -10.06 -13.98 7.37
C ASN A 153 -11.37 -14.25 6.63
N ALA A 154 -12.51 -14.09 7.31
CA ALA A 154 -13.82 -14.05 6.66
C ALA A 154 -14.09 -12.63 6.14
N LEU A 155 -14.85 -12.53 5.05
CA LEU A 155 -14.97 -11.27 4.30
C LEU A 155 -16.43 -10.87 4.03
N LEU A 156 -16.79 -9.66 4.43
CA LEU A 156 -18.00 -8.96 4.02
C LEU A 156 -17.63 -7.90 2.99
N LEU A 157 -18.25 -7.93 1.82
CA LEU A 157 -17.99 -6.97 0.75
C LEU A 157 -19.19 -6.05 0.54
N LYS A 158 -18.91 -4.75 0.42
CA LYS A 158 -19.88 -3.76 -0.03
C LYS A 158 -19.31 -2.97 -1.20
N GLY A 159 -19.69 -3.39 -2.41
CA GLY A 159 -19.34 -2.67 -3.64
C GLY A 159 -20.27 -1.47 -3.92
N GLY A 160 -19.80 -0.57 -4.78
CA GLY A 160 -20.62 0.50 -5.36
C GLY A 160 -21.72 -0.04 -6.29
N LYS A 161 -22.76 0.77 -6.49
CA LYS A 161 -23.98 0.37 -7.24
C LYS A 161 -23.70 0.19 -8.73
N GLU A 162 -22.75 0.94 -9.25
CA GLU A 162 -22.28 0.92 -10.63
C GLU A 162 -21.61 -0.40 -11.05
N ALA A 163 -21.17 -1.23 -10.09
CA ALA A 163 -20.51 -2.51 -10.34
C ALA A 163 -21.33 -3.70 -9.81
N SER A 164 -22.64 -3.53 -9.60
CA SER A 164 -23.44 -4.53 -8.88
C SER A 164 -23.47 -5.89 -9.55
N ARG A 165 -23.61 -5.95 -10.88
CA ARG A 165 -23.69 -7.23 -11.60
C ARG A 165 -22.33 -7.93 -11.60
N SER A 166 -21.27 -7.16 -11.86
CA SER A 166 -19.87 -7.60 -11.84
C SER A 166 -19.50 -8.19 -10.48
N ASN A 167 -19.78 -7.47 -9.39
CA ASN A 167 -19.47 -7.93 -8.04
C ASN A 167 -20.26 -9.20 -7.70
N ARG A 168 -21.55 -9.24 -8.03
CA ARG A 168 -22.39 -10.41 -7.76
C ARG A 168 -21.86 -11.67 -8.45
N ILE A 169 -21.56 -11.62 -9.74
CA ILE A 169 -21.06 -12.81 -10.46
C ILE A 169 -19.67 -13.24 -9.97
N LEU A 170 -18.80 -12.30 -9.59
CA LEU A 170 -17.49 -12.62 -9.01
C LEU A 170 -17.61 -13.33 -7.66
N VAL A 171 -18.49 -12.83 -6.79
CA VAL A 171 -18.78 -13.44 -5.49
C VAL A 171 -19.44 -14.81 -5.63
N GLU A 172 -20.43 -14.94 -6.51
CA GLU A 172 -21.07 -16.23 -6.84
C GLU A 172 -20.02 -17.24 -7.32
N THR A 173 -19.09 -16.82 -8.18
CA THR A 173 -18.01 -17.68 -8.68
C THR A 173 -17.09 -18.17 -7.56
N LEU A 174 -16.75 -17.31 -6.60
CA LEU A 174 -16.00 -17.74 -5.41
C LEU A 174 -16.81 -18.70 -4.55
N GLN A 175 -18.09 -18.42 -4.31
CA GLN A 175 -18.94 -19.29 -3.50
C GLN A 175 -19.09 -20.69 -4.15
N ILE A 176 -19.12 -20.77 -5.48
CA ILE A 176 -19.04 -22.06 -6.20
C ILE A 176 -17.70 -22.75 -5.90
N ALA A 177 -16.58 -22.02 -5.98
CA ALA A 177 -15.27 -22.58 -5.67
C ALA A 177 -15.15 -23.11 -4.23
N VAL A 178 -15.69 -22.38 -3.25
CA VAL A 178 -15.74 -22.79 -1.84
C VAL A 178 -16.61 -24.04 -1.68
N ARG A 179 -17.81 -24.08 -2.27
CA ARG A 179 -18.71 -25.25 -2.20
C ARG A 179 -18.07 -26.49 -2.80
N ASP A 180 -17.47 -26.37 -3.98
CA ASP A 180 -16.76 -27.47 -4.62
C ASP A 180 -15.58 -27.94 -3.76
N PHE A 181 -14.83 -27.02 -3.16
CA PHE A 181 -13.74 -27.36 -2.25
C PHE A 181 -14.23 -28.14 -1.03
N VAL A 182 -15.32 -27.71 -0.40
CA VAL A 182 -15.91 -28.40 0.76
C VAL A 182 -16.31 -29.83 0.38
N VAL A 183 -16.99 -30.04 -0.75
CA VAL A 183 -17.38 -31.37 -1.25
C VAL A 183 -16.15 -32.25 -1.52
N GLU A 184 -15.09 -31.69 -2.08
CA GLU A 184 -13.83 -32.42 -2.32
C GLU A 184 -13.11 -32.80 -1.02
N GLN A 185 -13.26 -32.02 0.05
CA GLN A 185 -12.65 -32.32 1.35
C GLN A 185 -13.46 -33.37 2.12
N GLU A 186 -14.80 -33.30 2.09
CA GLU A 186 -15.71 -34.31 2.65
C GLU A 186 -15.42 -35.71 2.09
N THR A 187 -15.03 -35.79 0.81
CA THR A 187 -14.71 -37.06 0.15
C THR A 187 -13.30 -37.59 0.44
N LYS A 188 -12.34 -36.73 0.81
CA LYS A 188 -10.93 -37.09 1.01
C LYS A 188 -10.57 -37.41 2.48
N SER A 189 -11.25 -36.83 3.46
CA SER A 189 -10.83 -36.91 4.86
C SER A 189 -11.94 -37.42 5.80
N LYS A 190 -11.67 -38.52 6.51
CA LYS A 190 -12.52 -39.05 7.62
C LYS A 190 -12.33 -38.29 8.95
N SER A 191 -11.49 -37.26 8.99
CA SER A 191 -11.11 -36.57 10.23
C SER A 191 -11.04 -35.07 10.01
N GLN A 192 -11.82 -34.34 10.81
CA GLN A 192 -11.93 -32.89 10.94
C GLN A 192 -12.60 -32.15 9.77
N GLU A 193 -13.94 -32.01 9.83
CA GLU A 193 -14.70 -31.00 9.06
C GLU A 193 -14.19 -29.59 9.46
N LEU A 194 -13.23 -29.08 8.69
CA LEU A 194 -12.69 -27.74 8.89
C LEU A 194 -13.61 -26.66 8.33
N LEU A 195 -14.29 -26.92 7.22
CA LEU A 195 -15.33 -26.06 6.64
C LEU A 195 -16.54 -26.94 6.29
N ASP A 196 -17.68 -26.68 6.91
CA ASP A 196 -18.96 -27.30 6.57
C ASP A 196 -19.73 -26.45 5.53
N LYS A 197 -20.81 -27.00 4.97
CA LYS A 197 -21.68 -26.31 3.99
C LYS A 197 -22.23 -24.99 4.53
N ASP A 198 -22.45 -24.94 5.84
CA ASP A 198 -22.98 -23.82 6.60
C ASP A 198 -21.95 -22.68 6.77
N ALA A 199 -20.67 -23.02 6.83
CA ALA A 199 -19.53 -22.12 6.93
C ALA A 199 -19.09 -21.61 5.56
N ALA A 200 -19.30 -22.40 4.49
CA ALA A 200 -18.96 -22.03 3.11
C ALA A 200 -19.56 -20.69 2.70
N GLU A 201 -20.83 -20.44 3.06
CA GLU A 201 -21.50 -19.17 2.77
C GLU A 201 -20.95 -17.99 3.58
N GLY A 202 -20.33 -18.25 4.73
CA GLY A 202 -19.73 -17.20 5.57
C GLY A 202 -18.32 -16.79 5.16
N VAL A 203 -17.69 -17.50 4.22
CA VAL A 203 -16.32 -17.21 3.77
C VAL A 203 -16.27 -15.84 3.11
N LEU A 204 -17.20 -15.60 2.19
CA LEU A 204 -17.36 -14.34 1.51
C LEU A 204 -18.84 -14.05 1.27
N GLN A 205 -19.28 -12.87 1.67
CA GLN A 205 -20.66 -12.41 1.49
C GLN A 205 -20.68 -11.01 0.86
N LEU A 206 -21.53 -10.83 -0.15
CA LEU A 206 -21.80 -9.54 -0.76
C LEU A 206 -23.03 -8.91 -0.09
N LEU A 207 -22.89 -7.68 0.37
CA LEU A 207 -23.98 -6.88 0.95
C LEU A 207 -24.60 -6.04 -0.15
N GLU A 208 -25.72 -6.50 -0.72
CA GLU A 208 -26.34 -5.88 -1.91
C GLU A 208 -27.54 -4.99 -1.61
N ALA A 209 -28.27 -5.23 -0.52
CA ALA A 209 -29.53 -4.55 -0.32
C ALA A 209 -29.32 -3.05 -0.03
N ARG A 210 -30.42 -2.29 -0.02
CA ARG A 210 -30.42 -0.84 0.25
C ARG A 210 -29.93 -0.49 1.66
N GLU A 211 -29.31 -1.43 2.37
CA GLU A 211 -28.80 -1.19 3.69
C GLU A 211 -27.69 -0.16 3.62
N GLU A 212 -27.88 0.87 4.42
CA GLU A 212 -26.96 1.99 4.52
C GLU A 212 -25.65 1.49 5.13
N VAL A 213 -24.53 1.96 4.56
CA VAL A 213 -23.19 1.77 5.15
C VAL A 213 -23.21 2.05 6.65
N ALA A 214 -24.04 3.01 7.10
CA ALA A 214 -24.29 3.34 8.50
C ALA A 214 -24.67 2.14 9.40
N ALA A 215 -25.43 1.15 8.89
CA ALA A 215 -25.79 -0.04 9.66
C ALA A 215 -24.59 -0.98 9.86
N ILE A 216 -23.79 -1.18 8.81
CA ILE A 216 -22.56 -2.01 8.84
C ILE A 216 -21.56 -1.41 9.86
N LEU A 217 -21.40 -0.09 9.85
CA LEU A 217 -20.47 0.62 10.72
C LEU A 217 -20.82 0.56 12.22
N LYS A 218 -22.03 0.07 12.57
CA LYS A 218 -22.47 -0.15 13.95
C LYS A 218 -22.30 -1.61 14.41
N MET A 219 -21.63 -2.45 13.62
CA MET A 219 -21.46 -3.88 13.90
C MET A 219 -20.09 -4.21 14.51
N ASP A 220 -19.57 -3.38 15.41
CA ASP A 220 -18.32 -3.59 16.15
C ASP A 220 -18.32 -4.87 17.00
N SER A 221 -19.51 -5.39 17.32
CA SER A 221 -19.66 -6.70 17.96
C SER A 221 -19.44 -7.90 17.01
N PHE A 222 -19.30 -7.71 15.70
CA PHE A 222 -19.15 -8.81 14.73
C PHE A 222 -18.04 -8.60 13.70
N ILE A 223 -17.71 -7.34 13.37
CA ILE A 223 -16.72 -6.96 12.37
C ILE A 223 -15.49 -6.43 13.10
N ASP A 224 -14.33 -7.02 12.82
CA ASP A 224 -13.08 -6.71 13.52
C ASP A 224 -12.26 -5.62 12.79
N LEU A 225 -12.45 -5.46 11.47
CA LEU A 225 -11.78 -4.43 10.67
C LEU A 225 -12.65 -3.94 9.51
N VAL A 226 -12.69 -2.62 9.28
CA VAL A 226 -13.23 -2.01 8.06
C VAL A 226 -12.11 -1.48 7.17
N VAL A 227 -12.16 -1.77 5.88
CA VAL A 227 -11.22 -1.25 4.88
C VAL A 227 -11.98 -0.48 3.81
N PRO A 228 -11.94 0.87 3.80
CA PRO A 228 -12.49 1.67 2.72
C PRO A 228 -11.52 1.74 1.53
N ARG A 229 -12.05 1.52 0.33
CA ARG A 229 -11.32 1.60 -0.95
C ARG A 229 -12.12 2.47 -1.94
N GLY A 230 -12.02 3.77 -1.79
CA GLY A 230 -12.76 4.76 -2.57
C GLY A 230 -12.20 6.16 -2.40
N GLY A 231 -12.97 7.18 -2.76
CA GLY A 231 -12.54 8.57 -2.57
C GLY A 231 -12.42 9.01 -1.10
N ASN A 232 -11.69 10.11 -0.86
CA ASN A 232 -11.43 10.69 0.45
C ASN A 232 -12.72 10.92 1.26
N ALA A 233 -13.80 11.36 0.61
CA ALA A 233 -15.10 11.58 1.25
C ALA A 233 -15.69 10.31 1.87
N LEU A 234 -15.61 9.17 1.17
CA LEU A 234 -16.09 7.88 1.69
C LEU A 234 -15.25 7.43 2.89
N VAL A 235 -13.92 7.56 2.80
CA VAL A 235 -13.01 7.19 3.89
C VAL A 235 -13.29 8.02 5.14
N ARG A 236 -13.41 9.35 4.99
CA ARG A 236 -13.74 10.26 6.10
C ARG A 236 -15.11 9.94 6.71
N TYR A 237 -16.11 9.70 5.88
CA TYR A 237 -17.44 9.28 6.33
C TYR A 237 -17.35 8.02 7.20
N ILE A 238 -16.65 6.98 6.72
CA ILE A 238 -16.50 5.73 7.47
C ILE A 238 -15.76 5.97 8.79
N LYS A 239 -14.60 6.65 8.77
CA LYS A 239 -13.81 6.95 9.98
C LYS A 239 -14.62 7.70 11.04
N ASN A 240 -15.51 8.60 10.63
CA ASN A 240 -16.30 9.42 11.56
C ASN A 240 -17.57 8.74 12.09
N ASN A 241 -17.98 7.59 11.53
CA ASN A 241 -19.27 6.97 11.81
C ASN A 241 -19.17 5.51 12.31
N THR A 242 -17.99 5.06 12.72
CA THR A 242 -17.75 3.68 13.17
C THR A 242 -16.88 3.62 14.42
N LEU A 243 -17.13 2.62 15.26
CA LEU A 243 -16.21 2.22 16.34
C LEU A 243 -15.30 1.06 15.91
N ILE A 244 -15.59 0.42 14.78
CA ILE A 244 -14.76 -0.64 14.22
C ILE A 244 -13.43 -0.02 13.76
N PRO A 245 -12.27 -0.62 14.06
CA PRO A 245 -10.99 -0.17 13.54
C PRO A 245 -11.03 -0.03 12.00
N VAL A 246 -10.54 1.11 11.50
CA VAL A 246 -10.52 1.42 10.06
C VAL A 246 -9.10 1.42 9.54
N LEU A 247 -8.79 0.59 8.55
CA LEU A 247 -7.49 0.57 7.86
C LEU A 247 -7.60 1.31 6.52
N GLY A 248 -6.89 2.41 6.40
CA GLY A 248 -6.85 3.23 5.18
C GLY A 248 -6.43 4.67 5.45
N HIS A 249 -6.21 5.43 4.39
CA HIS A 249 -5.87 6.85 4.45
C HIS A 249 -7.00 7.70 3.87
N ALA A 250 -7.19 8.91 4.42
CA ALA A 250 -8.22 9.83 3.95
C ALA A 250 -7.66 10.87 2.97
N ASP A 251 -6.35 11.11 2.97
CA ASP A 251 -5.67 12.17 2.22
C ASP A 251 -4.25 11.73 1.86
N GLY A 252 -3.71 12.29 0.77
CA GLY A 252 -2.41 11.95 0.18
C GLY A 252 -1.48 13.15 -0.04
N ILE A 253 -1.39 14.06 0.93
CA ILE A 253 -0.51 15.24 0.87
C ILE A 253 0.92 14.78 1.13
N CYS A 254 1.64 14.49 0.05
CA CYS A 254 3.02 14.03 0.03
C CYS A 254 3.98 15.18 -0.29
N ALA A 255 5.12 15.25 0.37
CA ALA A 255 6.13 16.29 0.16
C ALA A 255 7.46 15.74 -0.35
N ALA A 256 8.15 16.57 -1.13
CA ALA A 256 9.53 16.36 -1.53
C ALA A 256 10.40 17.52 -1.04
N TYR A 257 11.41 17.22 -0.21
CA TYR A 257 12.40 18.19 0.23
C TYR A 257 13.69 18.09 -0.59
N VAL A 258 14.12 19.21 -1.17
CA VAL A 258 15.39 19.35 -1.88
C VAL A 258 16.37 20.09 -0.98
N ASP A 259 17.33 19.33 -0.45
CA ASP A 259 18.30 19.81 0.53
C ASP A 259 19.36 20.73 -0.09
N ALA A 260 20.10 21.47 0.74
CA ALA A 260 21.19 22.34 0.29
C ALA A 260 22.24 21.57 -0.54
N GLU A 261 22.56 20.35 -0.10
CA GLU A 261 23.54 19.47 -0.73
C GLU A 261 22.83 18.37 -1.52
N VAL A 262 22.68 18.54 -2.83
CA VAL A 262 22.07 17.51 -3.70
C VAL A 262 23.12 16.69 -4.45
N PRO A 263 22.81 15.42 -4.81
CA PRO A 263 23.66 14.65 -5.70
C PRO A 263 23.84 15.37 -7.05
N LYS A 264 25.08 15.46 -7.53
CA LYS A 264 25.38 16.13 -8.81
C LYS A 264 24.88 15.30 -9.99
N SER A 265 24.41 15.96 -11.04
CA SER A 265 24.01 15.32 -12.29
C SER A 265 25.11 14.40 -12.83
N GLY A 266 24.77 13.13 -13.11
CA GLY A 266 25.71 12.11 -13.59
C GLY A 266 26.50 11.34 -12.51
N GLN A 267 26.37 11.67 -11.22
CA GLN A 267 26.91 10.86 -10.12
C GLN A 267 25.80 10.01 -9.50
N GLN A 268 25.99 8.69 -9.42
CA GLN A 268 25.13 7.89 -8.55
C GLN A 268 25.32 8.35 -7.10
N PRO A 269 24.24 8.62 -6.36
CA PRO A 269 24.35 8.90 -4.94
C PRO A 269 25.08 7.74 -4.27
N LYS A 270 26.12 8.04 -3.47
CA LYS A 270 26.78 7.02 -2.66
C LYS A 270 25.72 6.47 -1.72
N GLY A 271 25.33 5.20 -1.89
CA GLY A 271 24.40 4.55 -0.99
C GLY A 271 24.92 4.62 0.45
N LEU A 272 24.01 4.71 1.42
CA LEU A 272 24.37 4.72 2.85
C LEU A 272 25.41 3.61 3.12
N ALA A 273 26.51 3.97 3.77
CA ALA A 273 27.52 3.01 4.18
C ALA A 273 26.84 1.89 4.98
N LYS A 274 27.04 0.63 4.57
CA LYS A 274 26.45 -0.52 5.27
C LYS A 274 26.96 -0.55 6.70
N ASN A 275 26.16 -0.08 7.65
CA ASN A 275 26.41 -0.38 9.06
C ASN A 275 26.22 -1.89 9.25
N GLY A 276 27.27 -2.53 9.76
CA GLY A 276 27.36 -3.98 9.92
C GLY A 276 26.34 -4.53 10.93
N SER A 277 26.12 -5.84 10.80
CA SER A 277 25.25 -6.71 11.61
C SER A 277 23.74 -6.68 11.29
N CYS A 278 23.37 -7.08 10.08
CA CYS A 278 22.15 -7.86 9.91
C CYS A 278 22.60 -9.26 9.47
N GLU A 279 22.50 -10.22 10.39
CA GLU A 279 22.88 -11.62 10.13
C GLU A 279 22.11 -12.16 8.93
N LYS A 280 22.87 -12.78 8.01
CA LYS A 280 22.37 -13.38 6.79
C LYS A 280 21.38 -14.49 7.13
N ASN A 281 20.10 -14.27 6.85
CA ASN A 281 19.15 -15.32 6.54
C ASN A 281 18.13 -14.80 5.51
N SER A 282 18.52 -14.78 4.24
CA SER A 282 17.58 -14.94 3.14
C SER A 282 18.32 -15.25 1.85
N ALA A 283 17.86 -16.31 1.17
CA ALA A 283 18.28 -16.66 -0.16
C ALA A 283 17.96 -15.50 -1.11
N SER A 284 18.98 -14.99 -1.78
CA SER A 284 18.83 -13.98 -2.82
C SER A 284 18.06 -14.56 -4.01
N THR A 285 16.77 -14.28 -4.09
CA THR A 285 16.02 -14.42 -5.35
C THR A 285 16.12 -13.08 -6.08
N THR A 286 17.02 -13.01 -7.05
CA THR A 286 17.10 -11.91 -8.01
C THR A 286 15.84 -11.93 -8.88
N VAL A 287 14.80 -11.18 -8.50
CA VAL A 287 13.63 -10.99 -9.35
C VAL A 287 13.98 -9.95 -10.40
N VAL A 288 14.44 -10.43 -11.56
CA VAL A 288 14.44 -9.65 -12.79
C VAL A 288 12.98 -9.56 -13.23
N SER A 289 12.30 -8.45 -12.92
CA SER A 289 11.01 -8.15 -13.52
C SER A 289 11.23 -7.87 -15.01
N LYS A 290 10.97 -8.88 -15.85
CA LYS A 290 10.69 -8.70 -17.27
C LYS A 290 9.18 -8.74 -17.43
N ASN A 291 8.67 -7.72 -18.12
CA ASN A 291 7.34 -7.60 -18.73
C ASN A 291 6.31 -6.79 -17.93
N ASP A 292 6.38 -5.47 -18.09
CA ASP A 292 5.20 -4.61 -18.15
C ASP A 292 4.93 -4.28 -19.64
N PRO A 293 3.86 -4.80 -20.27
CA PRO A 293 3.58 -4.58 -21.68
C PRO A 293 2.78 -3.29 -21.95
N THR A 294 3.03 -2.22 -21.19
CA THR A 294 2.51 -0.87 -21.52
C THR A 294 3.58 0.17 -21.84
N SER A 295 4.88 -0.17 -21.77
CA SER A 295 5.97 0.70 -22.21
C SER A 295 6.32 0.50 -23.69
N GLY A 296 5.33 0.63 -24.57
CA GLY A 296 5.45 0.34 -25.99
C GLY A 296 5.04 1.52 -26.86
N LEU A 297 5.73 2.67 -26.75
CA LEU A 297 5.87 3.70 -27.80
C LEU A 297 6.90 4.75 -27.34
N HIS A 298 7.79 5.14 -28.25
CA HIS A 298 8.90 6.11 -28.11
C HIS A 298 10.28 5.57 -27.68
N ALA A 299 10.80 4.60 -28.45
CA ALA A 299 12.24 4.52 -28.68
C ALA A 299 12.57 5.25 -29.99
N ALA A 300 12.80 6.56 -29.91
CA ALA A 300 13.69 7.35 -30.78
C ALA A 300 13.48 8.86 -30.58
N SER A 301 14.59 9.55 -30.26
CA SER A 301 14.88 11.00 -30.41
C SER A 301 15.15 11.78 -29.10
N ALA A 302 16.25 12.55 -29.15
CA ALA A 302 16.80 13.50 -28.18
C ALA A 302 17.22 12.94 -26.81
N GLN A 303 18.50 12.62 -26.68
CA GLN A 303 19.17 12.34 -25.41
C GLN A 303 19.38 13.69 -24.67
N GLU A 304 18.33 14.17 -23.99
CA GLU A 304 18.40 15.37 -23.13
C GLU A 304 19.27 15.09 -21.89
N ASN A 305 19.97 16.12 -21.40
CA ASN A 305 20.72 16.11 -20.13
C ASN A 305 19.78 15.81 -18.97
N LYS A 306 19.63 14.53 -18.62
CA LYS A 306 18.82 14.07 -17.49
C LYS A 306 19.50 14.45 -16.17
N THR A 307 18.82 15.23 -15.36
CA THR A 307 19.31 15.68 -14.05
C THR A 307 18.63 14.90 -12.94
N PHE A 308 19.39 14.52 -11.90
CA PHE A 308 18.93 13.64 -10.84
C PHE A 308 17.69 14.21 -10.10
N VAL A 309 17.75 15.48 -9.68
CA VAL A 309 16.65 16.14 -8.95
C VAL A 309 15.41 16.29 -9.82
N GLY A 310 15.59 16.75 -11.06
CA GLY A 310 14.51 16.95 -12.03
C GLY A 310 13.73 15.67 -12.32
N GLU A 311 14.43 14.54 -12.52
CA GLU A 311 13.79 13.26 -12.82
C GLU A 311 12.96 12.72 -11.64
N VAL A 312 13.51 12.73 -10.43
CA VAL A 312 12.81 12.19 -9.26
C VAL A 312 11.56 13.01 -8.93
N LEU A 313 11.65 14.34 -8.98
CA LEU A 313 10.50 15.22 -8.73
C LEU A 313 9.45 15.11 -9.83
N LEU A 314 9.88 15.05 -11.10
CA LEU A 314 8.98 14.89 -12.22
C LEU A 314 8.19 13.59 -12.12
N GLU A 315 8.83 12.47 -11.80
CA GLU A 315 8.16 11.18 -11.64
C GLU A 315 7.23 11.17 -10.42
N SER A 316 7.67 11.77 -9.30
CA SER A 316 6.87 11.90 -8.08
C SER A 316 5.55 12.63 -8.32
N LYS A 317 5.53 13.64 -9.21
CA LYS A 317 4.30 14.40 -9.53
C LYS A 317 3.54 13.85 -10.73
N THR A 318 4.23 13.58 -11.84
CA THR A 318 3.58 13.35 -13.14
C THR A 318 3.41 11.88 -13.50
N GLY A 319 4.07 10.95 -12.78
CA GLY A 319 4.01 9.52 -13.08
C GLY A 319 2.58 8.96 -13.01
N TYR A 320 1.81 9.39 -12.01
CA TYR A 320 0.35 9.21 -11.99
C TYR A 320 -0.29 10.24 -11.04
N VAL A 321 -0.75 11.35 -11.61
CA VAL A 321 -1.12 12.56 -10.84
C VAL A 321 -2.30 12.40 -9.88
N SER A 322 -3.18 11.43 -10.14
CA SER A 322 -4.35 11.14 -9.29
C SER A 322 -4.08 10.03 -8.27
N ALA A 323 -2.82 9.64 -8.08
CA ALA A 323 -2.41 8.72 -7.03
C ALA A 323 -2.25 9.45 -5.70
N CYS A 324 -2.63 8.82 -4.60
CA CYS A 324 -2.48 9.35 -3.25
C CYS A 324 -1.02 9.49 -2.77
N ASN A 325 -0.06 8.96 -3.52
CA ASN A 325 1.37 9.11 -3.28
C ASN A 325 2.04 10.00 -4.34
N ALA A 326 1.27 10.79 -5.09
CA ALA A 326 1.83 11.85 -5.92
C ALA A 326 2.31 13.01 -5.03
N ALA A 327 3.46 13.60 -5.35
CA ALA A 327 3.94 14.76 -4.60
C ALA A 327 3.00 15.97 -4.81
N GLU A 328 2.59 16.62 -3.72
CA GLU A 328 1.72 17.80 -3.73
C GLU A 328 2.46 19.06 -3.27
N THR A 329 3.50 18.89 -2.45
CA THR A 329 4.35 19.99 -1.96
C THR A 329 5.83 19.74 -2.28
N LEU A 330 6.52 20.77 -2.74
CA LEU A 330 7.96 20.83 -2.95
C LEU A 330 8.58 21.83 -1.97
N LEU A 331 9.43 21.33 -1.08
CA LEU A 331 10.23 22.14 -0.16
C LEU A 331 11.62 22.33 -0.74
N LEU A 332 12.04 23.57 -0.92
CA LEU A 332 13.36 23.91 -1.45
C LEU A 332 14.21 24.57 -0.38
N HIS A 333 15.41 24.05 -0.16
CA HIS A 333 16.38 24.77 0.65
C HIS A 333 16.66 26.17 0.05
N ALA A 334 16.63 27.20 0.88
CA ALA A 334 16.68 28.60 0.44
C ALA A 334 17.94 28.96 -0.37
N SER A 335 19.03 28.20 -0.23
CA SER A 335 20.24 28.37 -1.05
C SER A 335 20.00 28.19 -2.55
N HIS A 336 19.02 27.37 -2.95
CA HIS A 336 18.70 27.14 -4.36
C HIS A 336 17.91 28.29 -5.00
N CYS A 337 17.25 29.11 -4.18
CA CYS A 337 16.44 30.23 -4.66
C CYS A 337 17.16 31.59 -4.52
N ARG A 338 18.18 31.67 -3.68
CA ARG A 338 19.04 32.86 -3.57
C ARG A 338 20.08 32.81 -4.69
N GLY A 339 20.06 33.79 -5.60
CA GLY A 339 21.13 33.94 -6.60
C GLY A 339 22.50 34.02 -5.91
N GLU A 340 23.55 33.50 -6.57
CA GLU A 340 24.91 33.46 -6.02
C GLU A 340 25.27 34.78 -5.30
N ARG A 341 25.43 34.71 -3.98
CA ARG A 341 26.12 35.78 -3.26
C ARG A 341 27.59 35.64 -3.62
N SER A 342 28.11 36.55 -4.45
CA SER A 342 29.55 36.77 -4.50
C SER A 342 30.02 37.12 -3.08
N HIS A 343 30.70 36.18 -2.43
CA HIS A 343 31.44 36.47 -1.20
C HIS A 343 32.53 37.47 -1.56
N ASP A 344 32.33 38.73 -1.23
CA ASP A 344 33.39 39.72 -1.28
C ASP A 344 33.97 39.86 0.13
N SER A 345 35.05 39.13 0.38
CA SER A 345 35.88 39.30 1.56
C SER A 345 36.65 40.62 1.43
N GLY A 346 36.07 41.70 1.93
CA GLY A 346 36.77 42.91 2.33
C GLY A 346 37.13 43.91 1.23
N GLY A 347 36.37 45.01 1.18
CA GLY A 347 36.88 46.33 0.78
C GLY A 347 36.80 46.68 -0.72
N VAL A 348 35.98 47.70 -0.99
CA VAL A 348 35.93 48.55 -2.20
C VAL A 348 35.05 48.03 -3.36
N LEU A 349 33.92 48.72 -3.52
CA LEU A 349 32.99 48.63 -4.64
C LEU A 349 33.69 49.09 -5.94
N VAL A 350 34.00 48.16 -6.85
CA VAL A 350 34.37 48.49 -8.24
C VAL A 350 33.32 47.89 -9.17
N LEU A 351 32.51 48.78 -9.77
CA LEU A 351 31.64 48.43 -10.91
C LEU A 351 32.53 48.08 -12.11
N LYS A 352 32.85 46.80 -12.29
CA LYS A 352 33.47 46.29 -13.52
C LYS A 352 32.38 45.87 -14.50
N ARG A 353 32.32 46.53 -15.66
CA ARG A 353 31.48 46.10 -16.80
C ARG A 353 31.85 44.66 -17.20
N PRO A 354 30.91 43.82 -17.65
CA PRO A 354 31.23 42.46 -18.06
C PRO A 354 32.05 42.51 -19.35
N SER A 355 33.27 41.97 -19.32
CA SER A 355 34.05 41.69 -20.53
C SER A 355 33.50 40.42 -21.18
N ALA A 356 33.09 40.54 -22.44
CA ALA A 356 32.62 39.45 -23.28
C ALA A 356 33.79 38.53 -23.67
N THR A 357 34.10 37.55 -22.81
CA THR A 357 34.82 36.30 -23.15
C THR A 357 35.02 35.48 -21.87
N ALA A 358 33.96 34.78 -21.42
CA ALA A 358 34.10 33.67 -20.48
C ALA A 358 33.49 32.43 -21.13
N SER A 359 34.33 31.42 -21.31
CA SER A 359 33.97 30.10 -21.82
C SER A 359 32.83 29.50 -20.99
N THR A 360 31.73 29.19 -21.65
CA THR A 360 30.52 28.58 -21.11
C THR A 360 30.77 27.15 -20.63
N SER A 361 30.95 26.98 -19.32
CA SER A 361 30.50 25.78 -18.62
C SER A 361 29.68 26.22 -17.40
N SER A 362 28.51 26.82 -17.65
CA SER A 362 27.55 27.16 -16.59
C SER A 362 26.96 25.87 -16.05
N SER A 363 27.30 25.48 -14.82
CA SER A 363 26.56 24.45 -14.10
C SER A 363 25.12 24.96 -13.91
N SER A 364 24.14 24.23 -14.45
CA SER A 364 22.71 24.49 -14.25
C SER A 364 22.41 24.56 -12.75
N THR A 365 21.61 25.54 -12.33
CA THR A 365 21.12 25.58 -10.94
C THR A 365 20.03 24.53 -10.74
N VAL A 366 19.80 24.09 -9.50
CA VAL A 366 18.75 23.09 -9.19
C VAL A 366 17.36 23.54 -9.64
N VAL A 367 17.04 24.84 -9.50
CA VAL A 367 15.75 25.39 -9.97
C VAL A 367 15.65 25.33 -11.50
N GLU A 368 16.74 25.61 -12.23
CA GLU A 368 16.78 25.44 -13.69
C GLU A 368 16.61 23.97 -14.09
N GLU A 369 17.22 23.03 -13.35
CA GLU A 369 17.04 21.59 -13.59
C GLU A 369 15.58 21.15 -13.44
N ILE A 370 14.89 21.64 -12.40
CA ILE A 370 13.47 21.38 -12.16
C ILE A 370 12.62 21.94 -13.31
N ILE A 371 12.81 23.23 -13.63
CA ILE A 371 12.07 23.88 -14.71
C ILE A 371 12.30 23.18 -16.04
N ASP A 372 13.53 22.77 -16.34
CA ASP A 372 13.85 22.09 -17.59
C ASP A 372 13.18 20.72 -17.71
N ALA A 373 13.14 19.95 -16.61
CA ALA A 373 12.48 18.65 -16.56
C ALA A 373 10.96 18.77 -16.79
N PHE A 374 10.29 19.66 -16.03
CA PHE A 374 8.85 19.85 -16.16
C PHE A 374 8.45 20.50 -17.49
N ALA A 375 9.25 21.45 -18.00
CA ALA A 375 9.00 22.03 -19.32
C ALA A 375 9.14 20.99 -20.42
N GLY A 376 10.19 20.16 -20.39
CA GLY A 376 10.38 19.08 -21.35
C GLY A 376 9.23 18.07 -21.33
N TRP A 377 8.72 17.74 -20.13
CA TRP A 377 7.51 16.93 -20.01
C TRP A 377 6.27 17.62 -20.60
N ALA A 378 5.99 18.86 -20.22
CA ALA A 378 4.83 19.63 -20.69
C ALA A 378 4.84 19.82 -22.22
N GLU A 379 6.01 20.07 -22.81
CA GLU A 379 6.19 20.18 -24.26
C GLU A 379 5.83 18.88 -25.01
N ARG A 380 6.14 17.72 -24.40
CA ARG A 380 5.85 16.38 -24.96
C ARG A 380 4.39 15.98 -24.77
N THR A 381 3.83 16.18 -23.58
CA THR A 381 2.45 15.75 -23.25
C THR A 381 1.40 16.77 -23.70
N LYS A 382 1.80 18.01 -23.98
CA LYS A 382 0.92 19.16 -24.20
C LYS A 382 -0.02 19.45 -23.03
N GLN A 383 0.39 19.07 -21.83
CA GLN A 383 -0.32 19.36 -20.57
C GLN A 383 0.34 20.57 -19.89
N SER A 384 -0.45 21.37 -19.18
CA SER A 384 0.07 22.47 -18.37
C SER A 384 0.51 21.94 -17.00
N MET A 385 1.52 22.58 -16.41
CA MET A 385 1.93 22.38 -15.03
C MET A 385 1.90 23.72 -14.29
N GLU A 386 1.22 23.75 -13.14
CA GLU A 386 1.11 24.92 -12.28
C GLU A 386 2.01 24.77 -11.04
N PHE A 387 2.86 25.77 -10.80
CA PHE A 387 3.64 25.91 -9.56
C PHE A 387 3.06 27.06 -8.73
N ARG A 388 2.64 26.76 -7.50
CA ARG A 388 2.17 27.77 -6.54
C ARG A 388 3.30 28.05 -5.57
N CYS A 389 3.98 29.17 -5.75
CA CYS A 389 5.25 29.46 -5.10
C CYS A 389 5.11 30.51 -4.02
N ASP A 390 5.88 30.37 -2.94
CA ASP A 390 6.16 31.48 -2.03
C ASP A 390 6.97 32.59 -2.75
N PRO A 391 7.12 33.80 -2.16
CA PRO A 391 7.77 34.91 -2.85
C PRO A 391 9.21 34.62 -3.33
N LEU A 392 10.00 33.87 -2.56
CA LEU A 392 11.40 33.60 -2.88
C LEU A 392 11.54 32.54 -3.99
N SER A 393 10.79 31.44 -3.89
CA SER A 393 10.76 30.41 -4.94
C SER A 393 10.14 30.94 -6.22
N LYS A 394 9.12 31.80 -6.15
CA LYS A 394 8.49 32.44 -7.32
C LYS A 394 9.51 33.22 -8.14
N GLN A 395 10.30 34.08 -7.48
CA GLN A 395 11.36 34.85 -8.13
C GLN A 395 12.38 33.94 -8.83
N ALA A 396 12.78 32.84 -8.17
CA ALA A 396 13.74 31.89 -8.74
C ALA A 396 13.17 31.13 -9.95
N PHE A 397 11.93 30.66 -9.86
CA PHE A 397 11.24 29.93 -10.94
C PHE A 397 11.00 30.84 -12.15
N GLU A 398 10.53 32.07 -11.95
CA GLU A 398 10.34 33.04 -13.03
C GLU A 398 11.67 33.38 -13.73
N LYS A 399 12.75 33.55 -12.97
CA LYS A 399 14.09 33.78 -13.52
C LYS A 399 14.57 32.58 -14.35
N ALA A 400 14.43 31.36 -13.84
CA ALA A 400 14.80 30.15 -14.58
C ALA A 400 13.99 29.99 -15.87
N LEU A 401 12.69 30.29 -15.85
CA LEU A 401 11.84 30.32 -17.04
C LEU A 401 12.30 31.37 -18.07
N GLN A 402 12.75 32.54 -17.63
CA GLN A 402 13.31 33.56 -18.52
C GLN A 402 14.63 33.10 -19.16
N ILE A 403 15.53 32.50 -18.38
CA ILE A 403 16.81 31.95 -18.86
C ILE A 403 16.57 30.84 -19.89
N ARG A 404 15.63 29.94 -19.62
CA ARG A 404 15.24 28.90 -20.58
C ARG A 404 14.76 29.50 -21.90
N LYS A 405 13.92 30.55 -21.85
CA LYS A 405 13.44 31.27 -23.05
C LYS A 405 14.57 31.93 -23.84
N SER A 406 15.64 32.40 -23.19
CA SER A 406 16.78 33.02 -23.88
C SER A 406 17.77 32.01 -24.47
N ASN A 407 17.94 30.84 -23.84
CA ASN A 407 18.96 29.85 -24.24
C ASN A 407 18.49 28.92 -25.37
N LYS A 408 17.18 28.68 -25.46
CA LYS A 408 16.60 27.79 -26.47
C LYS A 408 16.16 28.62 -27.69
N HIS A 409 16.75 28.35 -28.86
CA HIS A 409 16.15 28.66 -30.19
C HIS A 409 14.88 27.82 -30.40
N VAL A 410 13.95 27.82 -29.44
CA VAL A 410 12.73 27.01 -29.49
C VAL A 410 11.67 27.77 -30.25
N GLY A 411 11.43 27.27 -31.46
CA GLY A 411 10.31 27.68 -32.29
C GLY A 411 8.97 27.43 -31.58
N LYS A 412 8.11 28.44 -31.62
CA LYS A 412 6.65 28.37 -31.72
C LYS A 412 5.93 27.14 -31.13
N MET A 413 6.12 26.75 -29.86
CA MET A 413 5.11 25.97 -29.11
C MET A 413 5.33 26.14 -27.59
N ASN A 414 4.97 27.31 -27.05
CA ASN A 414 4.93 27.57 -25.60
C ASN A 414 3.53 27.39 -25.00
N THR A 415 2.62 26.75 -25.75
CA THR A 415 1.21 26.65 -25.38
C THR A 415 0.71 25.21 -25.39
N THR A 416 -0.26 24.91 -24.52
CA THR A 416 -1.05 23.67 -24.51
C THR A 416 -1.88 23.56 -25.80
N LYS A 417 -2.59 22.43 -25.97
CA LYS A 417 -3.56 22.25 -27.07
C LYS A 417 -4.63 23.35 -27.10
N ASP A 418 -4.91 23.95 -25.94
CA ASP A 418 -5.94 24.98 -25.75
C ASP A 418 -5.37 26.41 -25.72
N GLY A 419 -4.08 26.59 -26.01
CA GLY A 419 -3.44 27.91 -26.11
C GLY A 419 -2.90 28.47 -24.77
N GLU A 420 -2.97 27.71 -23.68
CA GLU A 420 -2.50 28.13 -22.35
C GLU A 420 -0.99 27.96 -22.19
N GLN A 421 -0.34 28.69 -21.29
CA GLN A 421 1.10 28.50 -21.02
C GLN A 421 1.37 27.08 -20.49
N LEU A 422 2.44 26.45 -20.99
CA LEU A 422 2.84 25.10 -20.58
C LEU A 422 3.28 25.01 -19.12
N LEU A 423 3.99 26.03 -18.62
CA LEU A 423 4.33 26.17 -17.21
C LEU A 423 3.75 27.48 -16.68
N VAL A 424 3.02 27.41 -15.57
CA VAL A 424 2.36 28.54 -14.94
C VAL A 424 2.92 28.70 -13.53
N VAL A 425 3.36 29.90 -13.16
CA VAL A 425 3.82 30.22 -11.80
C VAL A 425 2.84 31.20 -11.17
N LYS A 426 2.31 30.86 -9.98
CA LYS A 426 1.36 31.66 -9.20
C LYS A 426 1.87 31.85 -7.77
N ASP A 427 1.28 32.79 -7.06
CA ASP A 427 1.52 32.94 -5.63
C ASP A 427 0.83 31.79 -4.86
N ALA A 428 1.56 31.18 -3.92
CA ALA A 428 0.99 30.24 -2.96
C ALA A 428 0.17 30.97 -1.90
N THR A 429 -0.91 30.33 -1.49
CA THR A 429 -1.70 30.67 -0.31
C THR A 429 -1.41 29.68 0.82
N PRO A 430 -1.64 30.03 2.10
CA PRO A 430 -1.44 29.08 3.20
C PRO A 430 -2.20 27.75 3.03
N ALA A 431 -3.41 27.81 2.46
CA ALA A 431 -4.24 26.62 2.24
C ALA A 431 -3.65 25.66 1.19
N ASP A 432 -2.77 26.13 0.30
CA ASP A 432 -2.15 25.27 -0.72
C ASP A 432 -1.27 24.19 -0.10
N TYR A 433 -0.67 24.44 1.07
CA TYR A 433 0.17 23.47 1.75
C TYR A 433 -0.64 22.35 2.43
N ASP A 434 -1.93 22.59 2.69
CA ASP A 434 -2.87 21.62 3.27
C ASP A 434 -3.79 20.97 2.21
N THR A 435 -3.49 21.17 0.93
CA THR A 435 -4.36 20.73 -0.18
C THR A 435 -3.75 19.55 -0.95
N GLU A 436 -4.52 18.47 -1.09
CA GLU A 436 -4.24 17.41 -2.07
C GLU A 436 -4.88 17.81 -3.41
N PHE A 437 -4.05 18.16 -4.41
CA PHE A 437 -4.54 18.68 -5.67
C PHE A 437 -5.08 17.60 -6.60
N LEU A 438 -4.44 16.42 -6.63
CA LEU A 438 -4.74 15.32 -7.57
C LEU A 438 -4.70 15.73 -9.06
N ASP A 439 -4.02 16.84 -9.36
CA ASP A 439 -3.87 17.45 -10.68
C ASP A 439 -2.45 17.99 -10.85
N TYR A 440 -2.09 18.52 -12.02
CA TYR A 440 -0.77 19.07 -12.34
C TYR A 440 -0.52 20.43 -11.68
N VAL A 441 -0.68 20.48 -10.36
CA VAL A 441 -0.44 21.61 -9.48
C VAL A 441 0.56 21.17 -8.40
N LEU A 442 1.58 21.98 -8.11
CA LEU A 442 2.56 21.71 -7.05
C LEU A 442 2.75 22.97 -6.22
N ALA A 443 2.53 22.88 -4.90
CA ALA A 443 2.88 23.95 -3.98
C ALA A 443 4.39 23.95 -3.75
N VAL A 444 5.03 25.13 -3.77
CA VAL A 444 6.48 25.29 -3.61
C VAL A 444 6.73 26.24 -2.45
N LYS A 445 7.53 25.79 -1.48
CA LYS A 445 7.91 26.58 -0.30
C LYS A 445 9.41 26.56 -0.13
N THR A 446 9.99 27.71 0.20
CA THR A 446 11.39 27.79 0.62
C THR A 446 11.52 27.53 2.12
N VAL A 447 12.54 26.76 2.49
CA VAL A 447 12.87 26.42 3.88
C VAL A 447 14.35 26.66 4.14
N GLY A 448 14.71 26.94 5.39
CA GLY A 448 16.07 27.27 5.81
C GLY A 448 16.96 26.06 6.10
N GLY A 449 16.42 24.84 6.15
CA GLY A 449 17.15 23.63 6.53
C GLY A 449 16.26 22.40 6.64
N VAL A 450 16.87 21.27 6.98
CA VAL A 450 16.17 19.97 7.11
C VAL A 450 15.18 19.97 8.27
N GLU A 451 15.46 20.67 9.37
CA GLU A 451 14.58 20.76 10.54
C GLU A 451 13.28 21.50 10.23
N GLU A 452 13.36 22.59 9.47
CA GLU A 452 12.19 23.33 9.02
C GLU A 452 11.38 22.50 8.01
N ALA A 453 12.05 21.74 7.14
CA ALA A 453 11.39 20.82 6.23
C ALA A 453 10.61 19.73 7.00
N ILE A 454 11.24 19.10 8.00
CA ILE A 454 10.60 18.11 8.88
C ILE A 454 9.40 18.72 9.60
N ALA A 455 9.54 19.92 10.17
CA ALA A 455 8.46 20.60 10.88
C ALA A 455 7.27 20.85 9.94
N HIS A 456 7.52 21.35 8.73
CA HIS A 456 6.49 21.59 7.74
C HIS A 456 5.76 20.31 7.32
N ILE A 457 6.50 19.23 7.04
CA ILE A 457 5.92 17.94 6.64
C ILE A 457 5.05 17.37 7.76
N ASN A 458 5.52 17.41 9.01
CA ASN A 458 4.76 16.89 10.15
C ASN A 458 3.51 17.73 10.49
N GLU A 459 3.51 19.02 10.13
CA GLU A 459 2.38 19.93 10.34
C GLU A 459 1.32 19.80 9.22
N HIS A 460 1.74 19.80 7.96
CA HIS A 460 0.85 19.91 6.80
C HIS A 460 0.63 18.59 6.03
N GLY A 461 1.59 17.66 6.11
CA GLY A 461 1.53 16.40 5.37
C GLY A 461 0.45 15.45 5.89
N SER A 462 -0.05 14.56 5.03
CA SER A 462 -1.05 13.56 5.42
C SER A 462 -0.47 12.30 6.06
N LYS A 463 0.84 12.33 6.34
CA LYS A 463 1.63 11.20 6.89
C LYS A 463 1.68 9.99 5.96
N HIS A 464 1.53 10.22 4.66
CA HIS A 464 1.54 9.19 3.63
C HIS A 464 2.97 8.87 3.22
N THR A 465 3.53 9.63 2.29
CA THR A 465 4.87 9.39 1.75
C THR A 465 5.61 10.70 1.56
N ASP A 466 6.81 10.79 2.10
CA ASP A 466 7.63 12.00 1.99
C ASP A 466 9.07 11.65 1.67
N LEU A 467 9.73 12.48 0.87
CA LEU A 467 11.10 12.21 0.42
C LEU A 467 12.05 13.38 0.69
N ILE A 468 13.33 13.05 0.87
CA ILE A 468 14.46 13.98 0.86
C ILE A 468 15.38 13.67 -0.32
N LEU A 469 15.79 14.70 -1.05
CA LEU A 469 16.87 14.67 -2.01
C LEU A 469 18.10 15.32 -1.41
N THR A 470 19.08 14.51 -1.01
CA THR A 470 20.32 15.00 -0.37
C THR A 470 21.51 14.07 -0.64
N ALA A 471 22.70 14.66 -0.70
CA ALA A 471 23.99 13.97 -0.63
C ALA A 471 24.57 13.94 0.80
N SER A 472 24.00 14.73 1.73
CA SER A 472 24.39 14.75 3.14
C SER A 472 23.79 13.56 3.88
N GLN A 473 24.67 12.73 4.44
CA GLN A 473 24.29 11.58 5.25
C GLN A 473 23.59 12.00 6.54
N GLU A 474 24.07 13.08 7.17
CA GLU A 474 23.52 13.62 8.41
C GLU A 474 22.10 14.16 8.22
N ASN A 475 21.87 14.93 7.15
CA ASN A 475 20.53 15.44 6.83
C ASN A 475 19.58 14.31 6.44
N CYS A 476 20.07 13.29 5.72
CA CYS A 476 19.29 12.10 5.42
C CYS A 476 18.84 11.39 6.70
N GLU A 477 19.74 11.12 7.64
CA GLU A 477 19.41 10.45 8.90
C GLU A 477 18.45 11.28 9.76
N THR A 478 18.68 12.59 9.85
CA THR A 478 17.81 13.53 10.57
C THR A 478 16.40 13.54 9.97
N PHE A 479 16.28 13.58 8.65
CA PHE A 479 14.99 13.52 7.96
C PHE A 479 14.27 12.18 8.17
N MET A 480 14.99 11.07 7.99
CA MET A 480 14.47 9.71 8.15
C MET A 480 13.93 9.44 9.56
N GLN A 481 14.52 10.05 10.58
CA GLN A 481 14.07 9.91 11.97
C GLN A 481 13.01 10.95 12.37
N GLY A 482 13.06 12.14 11.77
CA GLY A 482 12.22 13.27 12.15
C GLY A 482 10.84 13.29 11.48
N VAL A 483 10.71 12.76 10.27
CA VAL A 483 9.43 12.75 9.53
C VAL A 483 8.53 11.61 10.02
N ASP A 484 7.33 11.96 10.49
CA ASP A 484 6.30 11.01 10.95
C ASP A 484 5.34 10.61 9.82
N SER A 485 5.88 10.06 8.76
CA SER A 485 5.08 9.51 7.65
C SER A 485 5.10 7.99 7.64
N ALA A 486 4.17 7.39 6.90
CA ALA A 486 4.15 5.95 6.73
C ALA A 486 5.37 5.47 5.96
N ASP A 487 5.73 6.22 4.91
CA ASP A 487 6.88 5.94 4.07
C ASP A 487 7.79 7.19 4.01
N VAL A 488 9.07 7.04 4.36
CA VAL A 488 10.06 8.12 4.31
C VAL A 488 11.21 7.71 3.41
N PHE A 489 11.48 8.50 2.37
CA PHE A 489 12.34 8.12 1.25
C PHE A 489 13.56 9.04 1.12
N HIS A 490 14.67 8.46 0.64
CA HIS A 490 15.90 9.17 0.32
C HIS A 490 16.23 8.96 -1.15
N ASN A 491 16.36 10.05 -1.90
CA ASN A 491 16.85 10.02 -3.27
C ASN A 491 16.03 9.11 -4.22
N CYS A 492 14.76 8.89 -3.91
CA CYS A 492 13.82 8.16 -4.75
C CYS A 492 12.42 8.77 -4.65
N SER A 493 11.60 8.47 -5.65
CA SER A 493 10.27 9.06 -5.82
C SER A 493 9.25 8.55 -4.81
N THR A 494 8.31 9.41 -4.44
CA THR A 494 7.16 9.05 -3.59
C THR A 494 6.32 7.94 -4.22
N ARG A 495 6.39 7.77 -5.54
CA ARG A 495 5.62 6.74 -6.23
C ARG A 495 6.02 5.33 -5.82
N PHE A 496 7.21 5.11 -5.25
CA PHE A 496 7.60 3.79 -4.78
C PHE A 496 6.75 3.24 -3.63
N ALA A 497 5.98 4.08 -2.93
CA ALA A 497 5.07 3.69 -1.84
C ALA A 497 3.87 2.89 -2.38
N ASP A 498 4.09 1.62 -2.67
CA ASP A 498 3.13 0.68 -3.24
C ASP A 498 3.54 -0.75 -2.84
N GLY A 499 2.58 -1.60 -2.48
CA GLY A 499 2.86 -2.93 -1.95
C GLY A 499 3.57 -3.86 -2.93
N PHE A 500 3.32 -3.73 -4.23
CA PHE A 500 4.06 -4.51 -5.24
C PHE A 500 5.51 -4.04 -5.33
N ARG A 501 5.73 -2.73 -5.35
CA ARG A 501 7.07 -2.13 -5.38
C ARG A 501 7.88 -2.44 -4.13
N PHE A 502 7.23 -2.58 -2.98
CA PHE A 502 7.85 -3.00 -1.72
C PHE A 502 8.14 -4.51 -1.65
N GLY A 503 7.70 -5.28 -2.64
CA GLY A 503 7.91 -6.73 -2.67
C GLY A 503 6.91 -7.54 -1.83
N PHE A 504 5.80 -6.93 -1.40
CA PHE A 504 4.72 -7.67 -0.72
C PHE A 504 3.91 -8.54 -1.68
N GLY A 505 4.04 -8.30 -3.00
CA GLY A 505 3.38 -9.04 -4.07
C GLY A 505 1.88 -8.80 -4.18
N ALA A 506 1.26 -8.17 -3.18
CA ALA A 506 -0.11 -7.67 -3.21
C ALA A 506 -0.34 -6.69 -2.05
N GLU A 507 -1.35 -5.83 -2.18
CA GLU A 507 -1.80 -4.94 -1.11
C GLU A 507 -3.32 -4.86 -1.05
N ILE A 508 -3.84 -4.69 0.17
CA ILE A 508 -5.25 -4.36 0.39
C ILE A 508 -5.50 -2.85 0.42
N GLY A 509 -4.45 -2.03 0.55
CA GLY A 509 -4.49 -0.58 0.61
C GLY A 509 -3.29 -0.01 1.34
N ILE A 510 -3.23 1.32 1.44
CA ILE A 510 -2.19 2.03 2.18
C ILE A 510 -2.80 2.59 3.46
N SER A 511 -2.09 2.47 4.57
CA SER A 511 -2.52 2.94 5.88
C SER A 511 -1.61 4.04 6.39
N THR A 512 -2.18 5.19 6.73
CA THR A 512 -1.46 6.26 7.46
C THR A 512 -1.66 6.18 8.98
N ASN A 513 -2.34 5.13 9.47
CA ASN A 513 -2.53 4.93 10.90
C ASN A 513 -1.19 4.57 11.58
N ARG A 514 -1.03 5.00 12.83
CA ARG A 514 0.15 4.63 13.65
C ARG A 514 0.03 3.27 14.35
N ILE A 515 -1.17 2.69 14.40
CA ILE A 515 -1.45 1.44 15.12
C ILE A 515 -1.76 0.33 14.10
N HIS A 516 -1.36 -0.90 14.44
CA HIS A 516 -1.55 -2.14 13.68
C HIS A 516 -0.71 -2.26 12.40
N SER A 517 -1.01 -1.45 11.38
CA SER A 517 -0.29 -1.48 10.09
C SER A 517 -0.19 -0.09 9.51
N ARG A 518 0.99 0.23 8.96
CA ARG A 518 1.36 1.55 8.44
C ARG A 518 2.13 1.37 7.12
N GLY A 519 1.83 2.20 6.12
CA GLY A 519 2.33 2.06 4.75
C GLY A 519 1.45 1.12 3.91
N PRO A 520 1.95 0.62 2.78
CA PRO A 520 1.28 -0.43 2.02
C PRO A 520 0.98 -1.66 2.89
N VAL A 521 -0.23 -2.19 2.80
CA VAL A 521 -0.70 -3.27 3.67
C VAL A 521 -0.86 -4.56 2.87
N GLY A 522 0.13 -5.46 3.01
CA GLY A 522 0.10 -6.83 2.47
C GLY A 522 -0.54 -7.84 3.43
N LEU A 523 -0.19 -9.13 3.26
CA LEU A 523 -0.71 -10.23 4.08
C LEU A 523 -0.42 -10.09 5.59
N GLU A 524 0.75 -9.57 5.95
CA GLU A 524 1.15 -9.41 7.36
C GLU A 524 0.26 -8.39 8.09
N GLY A 525 -0.24 -7.38 7.40
CA GLY A 525 -1.18 -6.41 7.97
C GLY A 525 -2.61 -6.95 8.10
N LEU A 526 -2.86 -8.19 7.68
CA LEU A 526 -4.15 -8.88 7.82
C LEU A 526 -4.13 -9.97 8.91
N VAL A 527 -3.06 -10.01 9.71
CA VAL A 527 -2.93 -10.87 10.88
C VAL A 527 -2.58 -10.04 12.11
N LEU A 528 -3.00 -10.53 13.27
CA LEU A 528 -2.60 -10.08 14.59
C LEU A 528 -1.78 -11.19 15.26
N TYR A 529 -1.64 -11.14 16.59
CA TYR A 529 -1.04 -12.21 17.36
C TYR A 529 -1.83 -12.50 18.63
N LYS A 530 -1.67 -13.72 19.14
CA LYS A 530 -2.14 -14.13 20.46
C LYS A 530 -1.04 -14.84 21.24
N TYR A 531 -1.13 -14.78 22.56
CA TYR A 531 -0.25 -15.54 23.44
C TYR A 531 -0.84 -16.93 23.70
N ARG A 532 0.00 -17.96 23.64
CA ARG A 532 -0.32 -19.35 23.98
C ARG A 532 0.61 -19.78 25.10
N LEU A 533 0.03 -20.17 26.23
CA LEU A 533 0.77 -20.60 27.42
C LEU A 533 0.50 -22.08 27.67
N TYR A 534 1.55 -22.87 27.75
CA TYR A 534 1.47 -24.32 27.98
C TYR A 534 2.18 -24.68 29.27
N SER A 535 1.55 -25.53 30.05
CA SER A 535 2.06 -25.98 31.33
C SER A 535 2.11 -27.50 31.37
N ASP A 536 3.29 -28.05 31.62
CA ASP A 536 3.49 -29.50 31.75
C ASP A 536 3.09 -30.01 33.17
N GLN A 537 2.82 -29.12 34.12
CA GLN A 537 2.66 -29.46 35.56
C GLN A 537 1.48 -28.76 36.28
N GLY A 538 0.56 -28.13 35.56
CA GLY A 538 -0.55 -27.37 36.16
C GLY A 538 -0.12 -26.13 36.98
N HIS A 539 0.80 -25.32 36.45
CA HIS A 539 1.33 -24.12 37.12
C HIS A 539 0.22 -23.17 37.59
N CYS A 540 0.30 -22.74 38.85
CA CYS A 540 -0.59 -21.76 39.47
C CYS A 540 0.23 -20.56 39.96
N VAL A 541 -0.27 -19.34 39.79
CA VAL A 541 0.47 -18.11 40.15
C VAL A 541 0.90 -18.10 41.62
N ALA A 542 0.05 -18.61 42.53
CA ALA A 542 0.34 -18.64 43.97
C ALA A 542 1.49 -19.59 44.37
N THR A 543 1.76 -20.64 43.58
CA THR A 543 2.72 -21.69 43.91
C THR A 543 3.94 -21.71 42.98
N THR A 544 3.86 -20.97 41.87
CA THR A 544 4.92 -20.91 40.87
C THR A 544 5.90 -19.82 41.24
N ARG A 545 7.17 -20.21 41.42
CA ARG A 545 8.27 -19.24 41.50
C ARG A 545 8.69 -18.87 40.07
N PHE A 546 8.54 -17.59 39.74
CA PHE A 546 9.09 -17.04 38.51
C PHE A 546 10.55 -16.68 38.77
N ASP A 547 11.44 -17.20 37.93
CA ASP A 547 12.79 -16.69 37.87
C ASP A 547 12.76 -15.44 36.97
N HIS A 548 12.93 -14.26 37.57
CA HIS A 548 12.92 -13.00 36.83
C HIS A 548 14.20 -12.79 36.00
N ALA A 549 15.21 -13.66 36.14
CA ALA A 549 16.33 -13.71 35.21
C ALA A 549 15.82 -14.25 33.86
N ARG A 550 15.65 -13.36 32.88
CA ARG A 550 15.31 -13.73 31.49
C ARG A 550 16.25 -14.83 31.01
N GLN A 551 15.76 -16.06 30.86
CA GLN A 551 16.48 -17.05 30.08
C GLN A 551 16.15 -16.81 28.60
N PRO A 552 17.15 -16.48 27.76
CA PRO A 552 16.89 -16.30 26.33
C PRO A 552 16.66 -17.65 25.66
N HIS A 553 15.62 -17.69 24.82
CA HIS A 553 15.33 -18.67 23.79
C HIS A 553 15.10 -20.13 24.23
N CYS A 554 13.82 -20.52 24.30
CA CYS A 554 13.48 -21.90 23.98
C CYS A 554 13.60 -22.10 22.45
N GLU A 555 14.30 -23.15 22.01
CA GLU A 555 14.45 -23.47 20.59
C GLU A 555 13.09 -23.65 19.91
N ASN A 556 12.90 -23.01 18.75
CA ASN A 556 11.70 -23.11 17.89
C ASN A 556 11.28 -24.55 17.52
N LYS A 557 12.10 -25.58 17.76
CA LYS A 557 11.80 -26.98 17.39
C LYS A 557 10.54 -27.52 18.07
N ARG A 558 10.35 -27.28 19.37
CA ARG A 558 9.16 -27.77 20.09
C ARG A 558 7.86 -27.11 19.57
N ILE A 559 7.98 -25.92 18.98
CA ILE A 559 6.87 -25.18 18.35
C ILE A 559 6.50 -25.79 17.01
N ALA A 560 7.50 -26.12 16.17
CA ALA A 560 7.26 -26.82 14.91
C ALA A 560 6.51 -28.13 15.19
N ASP A 561 6.97 -28.91 16.18
CA ASP A 561 6.32 -30.17 16.55
C ASP A 561 4.87 -29.97 17.06
N ILE A 562 4.58 -28.94 17.87
CA ILE A 562 3.23 -28.65 18.37
C ILE A 562 2.32 -28.09 17.28
N LEU A 563 2.81 -27.15 16.47
CA LEU A 563 2.04 -26.57 15.37
C LEU A 563 1.81 -27.58 14.24
N GLU A 564 2.77 -28.45 13.93
CA GLU A 564 2.62 -29.54 12.96
C GLU A 564 1.60 -30.58 13.43
N GLN A 565 1.56 -30.88 14.73
CA GLN A 565 0.55 -31.77 15.32
C GLN A 565 -0.86 -31.17 15.27
N GLU A 566 -1.02 -29.85 15.44
CA GLU A 566 -2.32 -29.17 15.37
C GLU A 566 -2.82 -28.94 13.93
N HIS A 567 -1.94 -28.73 12.96
CA HIS A 567 -2.31 -28.52 11.54
C HIS A 567 -2.49 -29.84 10.76
N GLY A 568 -2.54 -30.98 11.44
CA GLY A 568 -2.90 -32.26 10.82
C GLY A 568 -1.85 -32.86 9.90
N ASN A 569 -0.60 -32.40 9.91
CA ASN A 569 0.49 -33.04 9.18
C ASN A 569 0.98 -34.28 9.95
N SER A 570 0.15 -35.31 9.97
CA SER A 570 0.55 -36.68 10.31
C SER A 570 1.44 -37.23 9.18
N SER A 571 2.70 -36.79 9.11
CA SER A 571 3.73 -37.57 8.42
C SER A 571 4.24 -38.65 9.39
N THR A 572 4.04 -39.89 8.97
CA THR A 572 4.14 -41.12 9.77
C THR A 572 5.58 -41.53 10.05
N THR A 573 6.41 -40.70 10.69
CA THR A 573 7.83 -41.06 10.93
C THR A 573 8.34 -40.90 12.37
N THR A 574 7.72 -40.07 13.23
CA THR A 574 8.25 -39.86 14.60
C THR A 574 7.77 -40.95 15.59
N ALA A 575 6.55 -41.47 15.43
CA ALA A 575 6.00 -42.52 16.30
C ALA A 575 6.68 -43.90 16.12
N GLN A 576 7.42 -44.12 15.01
CA GLN A 576 8.18 -45.35 14.79
C GLN A 576 9.61 -45.31 15.37
N LYS A 577 10.14 -44.14 15.74
CA LYS A 577 11.47 -44.04 16.38
C LYS A 577 11.42 -44.21 17.90
N LEU A 578 10.29 -43.94 18.55
CA LEU A 578 10.10 -44.11 20.00
C LEU A 578 9.73 -45.54 20.44
N LYS A 579 9.40 -46.44 19.50
CA LYS A 579 9.15 -47.87 19.79
C LYS A 579 10.38 -48.79 19.66
N LYS A 580 11.56 -48.26 19.26
CA LYS A 580 12.81 -49.03 19.16
C LYS A 580 13.77 -48.86 20.35
N ALA A 581 13.39 -48.13 21.39
CA ALA A 581 14.20 -47.93 22.59
C ALA A 581 13.61 -48.64 23.82
N LYS A 582 13.26 -49.92 23.68
CA LYS A 582 13.21 -50.88 24.81
C LYS A 582 13.63 -52.25 24.29
N VAL A 583 14.40 -52.95 25.12
CA VAL A 583 14.96 -54.30 25.00
C VAL A 583 16.40 -54.35 24.46
N SER A 584 17.35 -54.31 25.39
CA SER A 584 18.55 -55.16 25.36
C SER A 584 18.60 -55.95 26.68
N PRO A 585 18.84 -57.27 26.65
CA PRO A 585 18.86 -58.11 27.84
C PRO A 585 20.27 -58.19 28.47
N GLY A 586 20.31 -58.14 29.81
CA GLY A 586 21.26 -58.86 30.67
C GLY A 586 22.75 -58.53 30.62
N ARG A 587 23.26 -57.96 31.73
CA ARG A 587 24.14 -58.69 32.66
C ARG A 587 24.08 -58.05 34.04
#